data_AF-A0A9N9NAX9-F1
#
_entry.id   AF-A0A9N9NAX9-F1
#
_cell.length_a   1.000
_cell.length_b   1.000
_cell.length_c   1.000
_cell.angle_alpha   90.00
_cell.angle_beta   90.00
_cell.angle_gamma   90.00
#
_symmetry.space_group_name_H-M   'P 1'
#
loop_
_entity.id
_entity.type
_entity.pdbx_description
1 polymer ?
#
loop_
_entity_poly.entity_id
_entity_poly.type
_entity_poly.pdbx_seq_one_letter_code
_entity_poly.pdbx_strand_id
1 'polypeptide(L)'
;MTTFEEIKNQFKYATDMLEKAEKKLDNKEKTIWEFVGKEQVIFLQKKLTEFNEGKEIPMDSKKLVQPPGQLPNKTFLNDFLNEKPEVKIPLSPAHFSQIYTKGHLIYPPSVGMNEDSFHAFWDDIIKNSIELFGKNIVGLETMKFDRNTNKRTSTGRNRPDMVILVRNICPFRGEEKAADSDANPSKELTKKFKEWIYGDAPYLLAYHATGRFVTFVTLYESEPVNIGSSKKRTRSEVKSEMICEFNLESRILPTIVILCPARDTPDFITLLRPNGTIVELGYNVKKIFREERSIDQLREIYTTLYQNNVRFTDKLEYTTSHSAHLEPRGLQRKPGNLNELLKALICILTCLKDMHSIKSKPILHRDVRWPNIVQHHNEYKKFILIDFDYATLGSDKRGIVRKPLKEFSETGHAPEIGIPEKLREFASKLCHDNPKKRPAASDALDEAIEMF
;
A
#
# COMPACT_ATOMS: atom_id res chain seq x y z
N MET A 1 -12.44 13.48 -37.60
CA MET A 1 -12.97 12.14 -37.92
C MET A 1 -11.89 11.44 -38.73
N THR A 2 -11.24 10.43 -38.17
CA THR A 2 -10.25 9.62 -38.87
C THR A 2 -11.01 8.76 -39.88
N THR A 3 -10.61 8.79 -41.15
CA THR A 3 -11.30 8.07 -42.23
C THR A 3 -11.05 6.55 -42.13
N PHE A 4 -11.97 5.75 -42.66
CA PHE A 4 -11.91 4.28 -42.65
C PHE A 4 -10.56 3.76 -43.19
N GLU A 5 -10.03 4.38 -44.24
CA GLU A 5 -8.73 3.99 -44.82
C GLU A 5 -7.51 4.42 -44.02
N GLU A 6 -7.60 5.48 -43.22
CA GLU A 6 -6.52 5.85 -42.30
C GLU A 6 -6.36 4.80 -41.19
N ILE A 7 -7.47 4.26 -40.68
CA ILE A 7 -7.46 3.22 -39.64
C ILE A 7 -6.88 1.91 -40.20
N LYS A 8 -7.28 1.51 -41.41
CA LYS A 8 -6.72 0.34 -42.11
C LYS A 8 -5.21 0.46 -42.31
N ASN A 9 -4.75 1.64 -42.74
CA ASN A 9 -3.34 1.91 -42.94
C ASN A 9 -2.55 1.88 -41.62
N GLN A 10 -3.15 2.29 -40.50
CA GLN A 10 -2.54 2.20 -39.18
C GLN A 10 -2.39 0.75 -38.69
N PHE A 11 -3.41 -0.09 -38.86
CA PHE A 11 -3.31 -1.52 -38.54
C PHE A 11 -2.24 -2.24 -39.38
N LYS A 12 -2.19 -1.94 -40.68
CA LYS A 12 -1.15 -2.45 -41.58
C LYS A 12 0.24 -2.01 -41.14
N TYR A 13 0.41 -0.72 -40.84
CA TYR A 13 1.69 -0.16 -40.38
C TYR A 13 2.17 -0.79 -39.05
N ALA A 14 1.25 -0.96 -38.08
CA ALA A 14 1.58 -1.60 -36.80
C ALA A 14 1.99 -3.07 -36.98
N THR A 15 1.30 -3.80 -37.86
CA THR A 15 1.62 -5.20 -38.20
C THR A 15 3.02 -5.28 -38.83
N ASP A 16 3.30 -4.46 -39.86
CA ASP A 16 4.60 -4.41 -40.54
C ASP A 16 5.74 -4.02 -39.59
N MET A 17 5.48 -3.14 -38.62
CA MET A 17 6.47 -2.70 -37.63
C MET A 17 6.82 -3.84 -36.66
N LEU A 18 5.81 -4.58 -36.17
CA LEU A 18 6.01 -5.72 -35.26
C LEU A 18 6.74 -6.86 -35.97
N GLU A 19 6.38 -7.19 -37.20
CA GLU A 19 7.08 -8.22 -38.00
C GLU A 19 8.53 -7.83 -38.32
N LYS A 20 8.83 -6.53 -38.48
CA LYS A 20 10.21 -6.03 -38.61
C LYS A 20 10.98 -6.06 -37.30
N ALA A 21 10.31 -5.85 -36.16
CA ALA A 21 10.93 -5.93 -34.84
C ALA A 21 11.33 -7.38 -34.53
N GLU A 22 10.47 -8.35 -34.82
CA GLU A 22 10.75 -9.79 -34.69
C GLU A 22 12.07 -10.21 -35.36
N LYS A 23 12.30 -9.71 -36.57
CA LYS A 23 13.49 -10.04 -37.38
C LYS A 23 14.79 -9.52 -36.77
N LYS A 24 14.72 -8.61 -35.79
CA LYS A 24 15.88 -8.02 -35.12
C LYS A 24 16.17 -8.62 -33.74
N LEU A 25 15.31 -9.52 -33.26
CA LEU A 25 15.43 -10.13 -31.93
C LEU A 25 16.48 -11.24 -31.91
N ASP A 26 17.22 -11.32 -30.81
CA ASP A 26 18.12 -12.45 -30.54
C ASP A 26 17.34 -13.73 -30.15
N ASN A 27 18.05 -14.86 -30.01
CA ASN A 27 17.40 -16.15 -29.74
C ASN A 27 16.65 -16.22 -28.39
N LYS A 28 17.07 -15.43 -27.39
CA LYS A 28 16.42 -15.37 -26.07
C LYS A 28 15.20 -14.45 -26.12
N GLU A 29 15.29 -13.35 -26.87
CA GLU A 29 14.19 -12.41 -27.12
C GLU A 29 13.10 -13.01 -28.03
N LYS A 30 13.46 -13.87 -28.98
CA LYS A 30 12.50 -14.60 -29.83
C LYS A 30 11.54 -15.48 -29.04
N THR A 31 11.99 -16.10 -27.95
CA THR A 31 11.13 -16.96 -27.13
C THR A 31 10.04 -16.14 -26.41
N ILE A 32 10.37 -14.91 -26.00
CA ILE A 32 9.44 -13.96 -25.37
C ILE A 32 8.49 -13.38 -26.42
N TRP A 33 9.00 -13.09 -27.63
CA TRP A 33 8.21 -12.64 -28.77
C TRP A 33 7.19 -13.69 -29.24
N GLU A 34 7.56 -14.97 -29.25
CA GLU A 34 6.65 -16.06 -29.60
C GLU A 34 5.47 -16.17 -28.65
N PHE A 35 5.62 -15.72 -27.39
CA PHE A 35 4.57 -15.77 -26.38
C PHE A 35 3.67 -14.52 -26.38
N VAL A 36 4.23 -13.33 -26.63
CA VAL A 36 3.49 -12.05 -26.46
C VAL A 36 3.31 -11.27 -27.77
N GLY A 37 4.31 -11.32 -28.65
CA GLY A 37 4.30 -10.62 -29.94
C GLY A 37 3.43 -11.30 -30.98
N LYS A 38 3.47 -12.64 -31.06
CA LYS A 38 2.66 -13.44 -31.99
C LYS A 38 1.16 -13.26 -31.78
N GLU A 39 0.68 -13.29 -30.54
CA GLU A 39 -0.75 -13.09 -30.22
C GLU A 39 -1.24 -11.69 -30.61
N GLN A 40 -0.40 -10.66 -30.44
CA GLN A 40 -0.73 -9.30 -30.90
C GLN A 40 -0.76 -9.20 -32.43
N VAL A 41 0.17 -9.84 -33.12
CA VAL A 41 0.16 -9.90 -34.60
C VAL A 41 -1.09 -10.63 -35.10
N ILE A 42 -1.44 -11.78 -34.50
CA ILE A 42 -2.65 -12.54 -34.84
C ILE A 42 -3.91 -11.70 -34.58
N PHE A 43 -3.97 -10.99 -33.45
CA PHE A 43 -5.09 -10.11 -33.13
C PHE A 43 -5.23 -8.96 -34.14
N LEU A 44 -4.12 -8.27 -34.47
CA LEU A 44 -4.12 -7.16 -35.43
C LEU A 44 -4.47 -7.64 -36.85
N GLN A 45 -3.96 -8.79 -37.27
CA GLN A 45 -4.30 -9.43 -38.54
C GLN A 45 -5.77 -9.83 -38.59
N LYS A 46 -6.31 -10.43 -37.52
CA LYS A 46 -7.73 -10.76 -37.41
C LYS A 46 -8.60 -9.51 -37.50
N LYS A 47 -8.23 -8.42 -36.83
CA LYS A 47 -8.93 -7.14 -36.91
C LYS A 47 -8.86 -6.52 -38.31
N LEU A 48 -7.71 -6.62 -38.99
CA LEU A 48 -7.55 -6.18 -40.37
C LEU A 48 -8.45 -6.99 -41.33
N THR A 49 -8.58 -8.29 -41.11
CA THR A 49 -9.49 -9.16 -41.86
C THR A 49 -10.96 -8.81 -41.60
N GLU A 50 -11.36 -8.65 -40.35
CA GLU A 50 -12.71 -8.18 -39.98
C GLU A 50 -13.04 -6.81 -40.60
N PHE A 51 -12.05 -5.92 -40.72
CA PHE A 51 -12.16 -4.62 -41.37
C PHE A 51 -12.33 -4.73 -42.89
N ASN A 52 -11.57 -5.62 -43.53
CA ASN A 52 -11.70 -5.91 -44.97
C ASN A 52 -13.05 -6.57 -45.34
N GLU A 53 -13.67 -7.26 -44.37
CA GLU A 53 -15.00 -7.86 -44.50
C GLU A 53 -16.14 -6.87 -44.21
N GLY A 54 -15.84 -5.60 -43.91
CA GLY A 54 -16.84 -4.54 -43.74
C GLY A 54 -17.63 -4.60 -42.42
N LYS A 55 -17.11 -5.28 -41.39
CA LYS A 55 -17.76 -5.35 -40.07
C LYS A 55 -17.54 -4.04 -39.29
N GLU A 56 -18.62 -3.45 -38.76
CA GLU A 56 -18.52 -2.31 -37.85
C GLU A 56 -17.83 -2.73 -36.54
N ILE A 57 -16.74 -2.03 -36.20
CA ILE A 57 -16.00 -2.22 -34.95
C ILE A 57 -16.34 -1.03 -34.04
N PRO A 58 -17.02 -1.24 -32.90
CA PRO A 58 -17.26 -0.16 -31.95
C PRO A 58 -16.01 0.07 -31.11
N MET A 59 -15.07 0.94 -31.51
CA MET A 59 -14.10 1.49 -30.57
C MET A 59 -13.29 2.69 -31.06
N ASP A 60 -13.03 3.60 -30.12
CA ASP A 60 -12.25 4.83 -30.24
C ASP A 60 -10.76 4.50 -30.49
N SER A 61 -10.37 4.54 -31.77
CA SER A 61 -9.10 4.03 -32.32
C SER A 61 -7.83 4.75 -31.85
N LYS A 62 -7.94 5.82 -31.06
CA LYS A 62 -6.79 6.54 -30.49
C LYS A 62 -6.16 5.86 -29.26
N LYS A 63 -6.83 4.87 -28.66
CA LYS A 63 -6.42 4.26 -27.38
C LYS A 63 -5.52 3.01 -27.50
N LEU A 64 -5.39 2.40 -28.68
CA LEU A 64 -4.83 1.02 -28.82
C LEU A 64 -3.36 0.92 -29.24
N VAL A 65 -2.70 2.01 -29.62
CA VAL A 65 -1.31 1.96 -30.11
C VAL A 65 -0.45 2.98 -29.36
N GLN A 66 0.09 2.59 -28.21
CA GLN A 66 1.30 3.21 -27.68
C GLN A 66 2.49 2.25 -27.88
N PRO A 67 3.66 2.77 -28.29
CA PRO A 67 4.84 1.93 -28.51
C PRO A 67 5.26 1.22 -27.21
N PRO A 68 5.88 0.01 -27.29
CA PRO A 68 6.22 -0.84 -26.14
C PRO A 68 7.14 -0.21 -25.07
N GLY A 69 7.62 1.02 -25.28
CA GLY A 69 8.54 1.73 -24.39
C GLY A 69 7.92 2.80 -23.49
N GLN A 70 6.63 3.09 -23.60
CA GLN A 70 5.95 4.02 -22.69
C GLN A 70 4.82 3.35 -21.95
N LEU A 71 4.89 3.43 -20.61
CA LEU A 71 3.78 3.05 -19.74
C LEU A 71 2.54 3.84 -20.17
N PRO A 72 1.38 3.19 -20.39
CA PRO A 72 0.17 3.89 -20.77
C PRO A 72 -0.18 4.95 -19.73
N ASN A 73 -0.77 6.07 -20.17
CA ASN A 73 -1.17 7.14 -19.25
C ASN A 73 -2.09 6.60 -18.14
N LYS A 74 -1.91 7.10 -16.92
CA LYS A 74 -2.68 6.73 -15.71
C LYS A 74 -4.19 6.71 -15.92
N THR A 75 -4.76 7.63 -16.69
CA THR A 75 -6.20 7.65 -17.01
C THR A 75 -6.62 6.45 -17.84
N PHE A 76 -5.83 6.08 -18.86
CA PHE A 76 -6.10 4.90 -19.68
C PHE A 76 -5.97 3.59 -18.89
N LEU A 77 -4.98 3.49 -18.00
CA LEU A 77 -4.82 2.34 -17.11
C LEU A 77 -6.02 2.20 -16.15
N ASN A 78 -6.53 3.33 -15.66
CA ASN A 78 -7.72 3.35 -14.82
C ASN A 78 -8.98 2.93 -15.61
N ASP A 79 -9.18 3.45 -16.82
CA ASP A 79 -10.28 3.04 -17.70
C ASP A 79 -10.24 1.53 -17.98
N PHE A 80 -9.07 1.00 -18.38
CA PHE A 80 -8.85 -0.42 -18.68
C PHE A 80 -9.19 -1.34 -17.50
N LEU A 81 -8.85 -0.94 -16.28
CA LEU A 81 -9.19 -1.73 -15.09
C LEU A 81 -10.66 -1.56 -14.66
N ASN A 82 -11.31 -0.44 -14.99
CA ASN A 82 -12.71 -0.16 -14.66
C ASN A 82 -13.70 -0.71 -15.69
N GLU A 83 -13.24 -1.02 -16.91
CA GLU A 83 -13.97 -1.85 -17.86
C GLU A 83 -14.17 -3.24 -17.22
N LYS A 84 -15.36 -3.47 -16.64
CA LYS A 84 -15.74 -4.81 -16.18
C LYS A 84 -15.55 -5.77 -17.35
N PRO A 85 -14.81 -6.88 -17.20
CA PRO A 85 -14.49 -7.74 -18.33
C PRO A 85 -15.79 -8.27 -18.96
N GLU A 86 -16.09 -7.86 -20.19
CA GLU A 86 -17.26 -8.32 -20.95
C GLU A 86 -17.10 -9.75 -21.51
N VAL A 87 -15.97 -10.42 -21.27
CA VAL A 87 -15.75 -11.77 -21.79
C VAL A 87 -15.64 -12.72 -20.62
N LYS A 88 -16.66 -13.57 -20.50
CA LYS A 88 -16.56 -14.83 -19.76
C LYS A 88 -15.72 -15.81 -20.61
N ILE A 89 -14.41 -15.83 -20.49
CA ILE A 89 -13.52 -16.90 -20.95
C ILE A 89 -13.62 -18.07 -19.96
N PRO A 90 -14.36 -19.15 -20.26
CA PRO A 90 -14.52 -20.24 -19.31
C PRO A 90 -13.15 -20.80 -18.89
N LEU A 91 -12.88 -20.81 -17.58
CA LEU A 91 -11.87 -21.67 -17.00
C LEU A 91 -12.33 -23.12 -17.16
N SER A 92 -12.03 -23.68 -18.32
CA SER A 92 -12.10 -25.11 -18.55
C SER A 92 -11.11 -25.80 -17.59
N PRO A 93 -11.44 -26.96 -17.01
CA PRO A 93 -10.48 -27.82 -16.32
C PRO A 93 -9.17 -28.06 -17.09
N ALA A 94 -9.18 -27.90 -18.41
CA ALA A 94 -8.00 -27.95 -19.26
C ALA A 94 -6.96 -26.85 -18.96
N HIS A 95 -7.34 -25.65 -18.48
CA HIS A 95 -6.38 -24.60 -18.16
C HIS A 95 -5.57 -24.89 -16.88
N PHE A 96 -6.16 -25.61 -15.92
CA PHE A 96 -5.40 -26.13 -14.77
C PHE A 96 -4.41 -27.23 -15.17
N SER A 97 -4.73 -28.02 -16.22
CA SER A 97 -3.78 -29.00 -16.76
C SER A 97 -2.58 -28.38 -17.49
N GLN A 98 -2.63 -27.06 -17.76
CA GLN A 98 -1.58 -26.31 -18.44
C GLN A 98 -0.79 -25.36 -17.52
N ILE A 99 -1.09 -25.31 -16.22
CA ILE A 99 -0.16 -24.72 -15.23
C ILE A 99 1.05 -25.67 -15.13
N TYR A 100 1.94 -25.56 -16.12
CA TYR A 100 3.24 -26.21 -16.13
C TYR A 100 4.15 -25.46 -15.15
N THR A 101 3.92 -25.62 -13.86
CA THR A 101 4.92 -25.32 -12.83
C THR A 101 6.05 -26.35 -12.95
N LYS A 102 6.97 -26.13 -13.91
CA LYS A 102 8.18 -26.94 -14.10
C LYS A 102 7.96 -28.47 -13.92
N GLY A 103 6.94 -29.05 -14.55
CA GLY A 103 6.77 -30.51 -14.55
C GLY A 103 6.48 -31.16 -13.19
N HIS A 104 6.04 -30.40 -12.18
CA HIS A 104 5.59 -30.95 -10.90
C HIS A 104 4.07 -31.01 -10.86
N LEU A 105 3.52 -32.22 -10.66
CA LEU A 105 2.11 -32.40 -10.35
C LEU A 105 1.81 -31.80 -8.97
N ILE A 106 0.84 -30.87 -8.91
CA ILE A 106 0.41 -30.23 -7.67
C ILE A 106 -0.52 -31.22 -6.94
N TYR A 107 -0.13 -31.67 -5.76
CA TYR A 107 -0.96 -32.53 -4.92
C TYR A 107 -1.34 -31.81 -3.63
N PRO A 108 -2.63 -31.86 -3.22
CA PRO A 108 -2.98 -31.46 -1.86
C PRO A 108 -2.31 -32.41 -0.85
N PRO A 109 -2.13 -31.98 0.42
CA PRO A 109 -1.53 -32.83 1.43
C PRO A 109 -2.31 -34.15 1.57
N SER A 110 -1.58 -35.26 1.62
CA SER A 110 -2.16 -36.60 1.82
C SER A 110 -2.54 -36.87 3.28
N VAL A 111 -1.94 -36.14 4.22
CA VAL A 111 -2.15 -36.20 5.67
C VAL A 111 -1.99 -34.80 6.27
N GLY A 112 -2.66 -34.56 7.40
CA GLY A 112 -2.68 -33.25 8.07
C GLY A 112 -3.84 -32.37 7.57
N MET A 113 -4.67 -31.91 8.51
CA MET A 113 -5.85 -31.07 8.23
C MET A 113 -5.68 -29.62 8.70
N ASN A 114 -4.58 -29.34 9.41
CA ASN A 114 -4.27 -27.98 9.87
C ASN A 114 -3.81 -27.09 8.72
N GLU A 115 -3.86 -25.78 8.94
CA GLU A 115 -3.49 -24.75 7.97
C GLU A 115 -2.06 -24.95 7.42
N ASP A 116 -1.10 -25.24 8.31
CA ASP A 116 0.30 -25.49 7.97
C ASP A 116 0.49 -26.61 6.93
N SER A 117 -0.37 -27.64 6.95
CA SER A 117 -0.29 -28.78 6.03
C SER A 117 -0.60 -28.37 4.58
N PHE A 118 -1.37 -27.29 4.39
CA PHE A 118 -1.77 -26.81 3.07
C PHE A 118 -0.86 -25.71 2.50
N HIS A 119 0.10 -25.17 3.28
CA HIS A 119 0.99 -24.09 2.82
C HIS A 119 1.74 -24.44 1.53
N ALA A 120 2.30 -25.65 1.42
CA ALA A 120 3.02 -26.06 0.21
C ALA A 120 2.09 -26.11 -1.02
N PHE A 121 0.87 -26.60 -0.84
CA PHE A 121 -0.14 -26.66 -1.89
C PHE A 121 -0.56 -25.24 -2.37
N TRP A 122 -0.80 -24.31 -1.45
CA TRP A 122 -1.11 -22.93 -1.80
C TRP A 122 0.09 -22.20 -2.43
N ASP A 123 1.31 -22.48 -1.96
CA ASP A 123 2.54 -21.97 -2.58
C ASP A 123 2.70 -22.45 -4.02
N ASP A 124 2.43 -23.72 -4.30
CA ASP A 124 2.52 -24.25 -5.65
C ASP A 124 1.51 -23.62 -6.61
N ILE A 125 0.26 -23.46 -6.17
CA ILE A 125 -0.80 -22.89 -7.01
C ILE A 125 -0.58 -21.40 -7.25
N ILE A 126 -0.20 -20.65 -6.21
CA ILE A 126 -0.28 -19.19 -6.22
C ILE A 126 1.11 -18.59 -6.35
N LYS A 127 1.99 -18.84 -5.37
CA LYS A 127 3.32 -18.25 -5.35
C LYS A 127 4.13 -18.68 -6.56
N ASN A 128 4.25 -19.98 -6.82
CA ASN A 128 5.08 -20.51 -7.89
C ASN A 128 4.55 -20.11 -9.26
N SER A 129 3.23 -20.08 -9.44
CA SER A 129 2.60 -19.56 -10.66
C SER A 129 2.92 -18.07 -10.87
N ILE A 130 2.69 -17.22 -9.87
CA ILE A 130 2.94 -15.77 -10.00
C ILE A 130 4.43 -15.48 -10.17
N GLU A 131 5.32 -16.19 -9.46
CA GLU A 131 6.76 -16.09 -9.67
C GLU A 131 7.17 -16.47 -11.10
N LEU A 132 6.60 -17.54 -11.65
CA LEU A 132 6.92 -18.00 -12.99
C LEU A 132 6.50 -16.98 -14.04
N PHE A 133 5.25 -16.53 -14.00
CA PHE A 133 4.73 -15.55 -14.96
C PHE A 133 5.32 -14.16 -14.76
N GLY A 134 5.62 -13.77 -13.51
CA GLY A 134 6.12 -12.44 -13.16
C GLY A 134 7.59 -12.17 -13.48
N LYS A 135 8.43 -13.21 -13.58
CA LYS A 135 9.91 -13.09 -13.69
C LYS A 135 10.40 -12.26 -14.89
N ASN A 136 9.63 -12.17 -15.95
CA ASN A 136 9.99 -11.43 -17.17
C ASN A 136 9.09 -10.22 -17.45
N ILE A 137 8.27 -9.81 -16.48
CA ILE A 137 7.32 -8.71 -16.67
C ILE A 137 7.88 -7.41 -16.11
N VAL A 138 7.98 -6.40 -16.97
CA VAL A 138 8.32 -5.03 -16.59
C VAL A 138 7.30 -4.52 -15.57
N GLY A 139 7.78 -4.00 -14.44
CA GLY A 139 6.95 -3.58 -13.30
C GLY A 139 7.00 -4.51 -12.09
N LEU A 140 7.37 -5.79 -12.29
CA LEU A 140 7.40 -6.82 -11.22
C LEU A 140 8.82 -7.22 -10.81
N GLU A 141 9.85 -6.45 -11.18
CA GLU A 141 11.26 -6.81 -10.97
C GLU A 141 11.64 -6.96 -9.49
N THR A 142 10.89 -6.28 -8.62
CA THR A 142 11.13 -6.24 -7.16
C THR A 142 10.19 -7.16 -6.38
N MET A 143 9.47 -8.05 -7.08
CA MET A 143 8.47 -8.93 -6.47
C MET A 143 9.09 -9.84 -5.40
N LYS A 144 8.50 -9.84 -4.22
CA LYS A 144 8.89 -10.66 -3.06
C LYS A 144 7.66 -11.31 -2.46
N PHE A 145 7.82 -12.55 -2.02
CA PHE A 145 6.78 -13.30 -1.33
C PHE A 145 7.11 -13.36 0.16
N ASP A 146 6.10 -13.18 1.00
CA ASP A 146 6.22 -13.42 2.43
C ASP A 146 4.97 -14.15 2.94
N ARG A 147 5.17 -15.03 3.93
CA ARG A 147 4.11 -15.77 4.62
C ARG A 147 4.08 -15.38 6.07
N ASN A 148 2.87 -15.26 6.61
CA ASN A 148 2.68 -15.06 8.03
C ASN A 148 2.90 -16.37 8.80
N THR A 149 4.15 -16.69 9.09
CA THR A 149 4.56 -17.94 9.75
C THR A 149 4.27 -17.98 11.26
N ASN A 150 3.16 -17.40 11.71
CA ASN A 150 2.92 -16.90 13.07
C ASN A 150 2.91 -18.00 14.18
N LYS A 151 4.05 -18.64 14.44
CA LYS A 151 4.24 -19.73 15.40
C LYS A 151 4.11 -19.30 16.87
N ARG A 152 3.95 -18.00 17.18
CA ARG A 152 4.10 -17.49 18.57
C ARG A 152 3.24 -16.30 18.98
N THR A 153 2.26 -15.83 18.21
CA THR A 153 1.46 -14.68 18.67
C THR A 153 -0.04 -14.95 18.59
N SER A 154 -0.69 -14.95 19.76
CA SER A 154 -2.13 -15.01 19.97
C SER A 154 -2.89 -13.78 19.45
N THR A 155 -2.28 -12.99 18.57
CA THR A 155 -2.86 -11.79 17.95
C THR A 155 -2.64 -11.85 16.43
N GLY A 156 -3.25 -12.84 15.77
CA GLY A 156 -3.13 -13.13 14.33
C GLY A 156 -3.72 -12.09 13.36
N ARG A 157 -3.99 -10.86 13.80
CA ARG A 157 -4.77 -9.87 13.02
C ARG A 157 -3.94 -8.86 12.24
N ASN A 158 -2.62 -8.87 12.39
CA ASN A 158 -1.81 -7.77 11.88
C ASN A 158 -1.43 -7.88 10.41
N ARG A 159 -1.48 -9.05 9.75
CA ARG A 159 -1.18 -9.16 8.31
C ARG A 159 -1.94 -10.32 7.66
N PRO A 160 -2.08 -10.34 6.32
CA PRO A 160 -2.55 -11.49 5.57
C PRO A 160 -1.61 -12.70 5.73
N ASP A 161 -2.11 -13.90 5.49
CA ASP A 161 -1.35 -15.16 5.62
C ASP A 161 -0.30 -15.30 4.52
N MET A 162 -0.61 -14.80 3.31
CA MET A 162 0.36 -14.64 2.24
C MET A 162 0.31 -13.24 1.67
N VAL A 163 1.47 -12.65 1.39
CA VAL A 163 1.58 -11.36 0.72
C VAL A 163 2.57 -11.42 -0.43
N ILE A 164 2.27 -10.69 -1.50
CA ILE A 164 3.20 -10.43 -2.58
C ILE A 164 3.50 -8.94 -2.55
N LEU A 165 4.76 -8.60 -2.29
CA LEU A 165 5.26 -7.24 -2.22
C LEU A 165 5.96 -6.89 -3.52
N VAL A 166 5.61 -5.76 -4.11
CA VAL A 166 6.27 -5.22 -5.31
C VAL A 166 6.49 -3.74 -5.04
N ARG A 167 7.70 -3.19 -5.20
CA ARG A 167 7.99 -1.75 -4.99
C ARG A 167 7.39 -1.19 -3.68
N ASN A 168 7.57 -1.92 -2.57
CA ASN A 168 7.08 -1.56 -1.22
C ASN A 168 5.56 -1.53 -1.03
N ILE A 169 4.76 -1.95 -2.01
CA ILE A 169 3.29 -2.11 -1.89
C ILE A 169 2.91 -3.58 -1.89
N CYS A 170 1.76 -3.92 -1.30
CA CYS A 170 1.17 -5.26 -1.33
C CYS A 170 -0.02 -5.33 -2.32
N PRO A 171 0.22 -5.48 -3.64
CA PRO A 171 -0.85 -5.54 -4.64
C PRO A 171 -1.62 -6.86 -4.66
N PHE A 172 -1.08 -7.92 -4.04
CA PHE A 172 -1.72 -9.23 -3.94
C PHE A 172 -1.59 -9.80 -2.53
N ARG A 173 -2.68 -10.35 -1.98
CA ARG A 173 -2.72 -10.91 -0.61
C ARG A 173 -3.64 -12.11 -0.46
N GLY A 174 -3.38 -12.93 0.55
CA GLY A 174 -4.09 -14.17 0.83
C GLY A 174 -4.51 -14.30 2.28
N GLU A 175 -5.69 -14.88 2.49
CA GLU A 175 -6.13 -15.37 3.80
C GLU A 175 -6.46 -16.86 3.70
N GLU A 176 -5.91 -17.66 4.59
CA GLU A 176 -5.88 -19.11 4.51
C GLU A 176 -6.44 -19.71 5.81
N LYS A 177 -7.14 -20.83 5.71
CA LYS A 177 -7.65 -21.58 6.87
C LYS A 177 -7.56 -23.08 6.63
N ALA A 178 -7.43 -23.81 7.74
CA ALA A 178 -7.53 -25.27 7.80
C ALA A 178 -8.84 -25.80 7.19
N ALA A 179 -8.87 -27.06 6.78
CA ALA A 179 -10.05 -27.66 6.12
C ALA A 179 -11.26 -27.80 7.07
N ASP A 180 -11.01 -27.94 8.36
CA ASP A 180 -11.98 -28.09 9.44
C ASP A 180 -12.24 -26.79 10.21
N SER A 181 -11.71 -25.66 9.73
CA SER A 181 -11.88 -24.37 10.39
C SER A 181 -13.28 -23.78 10.15
N ASP A 182 -13.95 -23.39 11.24
CA ASP A 182 -15.20 -22.61 11.19
C ASP A 182 -14.99 -21.12 10.85
N ALA A 183 -13.73 -20.65 10.82
CA ALA A 183 -13.42 -19.27 10.46
C ALA A 183 -13.68 -19.02 8.96
N ASN A 184 -14.19 -17.82 8.65
CA ASN A 184 -14.47 -17.41 7.28
C ASN A 184 -13.31 -16.52 6.76
N PRO A 185 -12.39 -17.06 5.92
CA PRO A 185 -11.23 -16.30 5.46
C PRO A 185 -11.61 -15.13 4.54
N SER A 186 -12.72 -15.21 3.80
CA SER A 186 -13.24 -14.11 2.97
C SER A 186 -13.62 -12.89 3.82
N LYS A 187 -14.31 -13.12 4.95
CA LYS A 187 -14.66 -12.05 5.90
C LYS A 187 -13.42 -11.47 6.59
N GLU A 188 -12.44 -12.30 6.90
CA GLU A 188 -11.19 -11.85 7.54
C GLU A 188 -10.35 -10.98 6.59
N LEU A 189 -10.27 -11.36 5.32
CA LEU A 189 -9.57 -10.64 4.27
C LEU A 189 -10.03 -9.16 4.12
N THR A 190 -11.34 -8.92 4.23
CA THR A 190 -11.95 -7.57 4.14
C THR A 190 -11.94 -6.84 5.47
N LYS A 191 -12.25 -7.52 6.59
CA LYS A 191 -12.30 -6.91 7.93
C LYS A 191 -10.96 -6.33 8.38
N LYS A 192 -9.85 -6.92 7.93
CA LYS A 192 -8.49 -6.42 8.22
C LYS A 192 -8.23 -5.06 7.53
N PHE A 193 -8.98 -4.72 6.48
CA PHE A 193 -8.74 -3.57 5.62
C PHE A 193 -9.62 -2.37 6.03
N LYS A 194 -9.13 -1.56 6.98
CA LYS A 194 -9.89 -0.41 7.53
C LYS A 194 -9.94 0.82 6.62
N GLU A 195 -8.93 1.03 5.76
CA GLU A 195 -8.78 2.22 4.92
C GLU A 195 -8.16 1.88 3.58
N TRP A 196 -8.64 2.49 2.48
CA TRP A 196 -8.04 2.33 1.16
C TRP A 196 -6.80 3.21 1.00
N ILE A 197 -5.64 2.55 0.97
CA ILE A 197 -4.33 3.22 0.94
C ILE A 197 -3.57 3.00 -0.38
N TYR A 198 -4.27 2.52 -1.42
CA TYR A 198 -3.70 2.14 -2.71
C TYR A 198 -3.95 3.16 -3.82
N GLY A 199 -4.32 4.38 -3.44
CA GLY A 199 -4.47 5.51 -4.37
C GLY A 199 -5.55 5.23 -5.40
N ASP A 200 -5.21 5.46 -6.67
CA ASP A 200 -6.15 5.35 -7.79
C ASP A 200 -6.23 3.90 -8.33
N ALA A 201 -5.65 2.92 -7.64
CA ALA A 201 -5.91 1.53 -7.96
C ALA A 201 -7.39 1.23 -7.69
N PRO A 202 -8.18 0.78 -8.69
CA PRO A 202 -9.61 0.52 -8.51
C PRO A 202 -9.85 -0.73 -7.66
N TYR A 203 -8.90 -1.66 -7.68
CA TYR A 203 -8.89 -2.83 -6.82
C TYR A 203 -7.47 -3.37 -6.65
N LEU A 204 -7.33 -4.25 -5.65
CA LEU A 204 -6.19 -5.14 -5.49
C LEU A 204 -6.60 -6.56 -5.78
N LEU A 205 -5.63 -7.40 -6.14
CA LEU A 205 -5.87 -8.83 -6.25
C LEU A 205 -5.76 -9.48 -4.88
N ALA A 206 -6.55 -10.52 -4.65
CA ALA A 206 -6.43 -11.34 -3.46
C ALA A 206 -6.98 -12.74 -3.69
N TYR A 207 -6.80 -13.59 -2.70
CA TYR A 207 -7.52 -14.86 -2.59
C TYR A 207 -7.89 -15.13 -1.14
N HIS A 208 -8.83 -16.04 -0.96
CA HIS A 208 -9.00 -16.74 0.29
C HIS A 208 -9.03 -18.25 0.06
N ALA A 209 -8.56 -19.04 1.02
CA ALA A 209 -8.51 -20.49 0.92
C ALA A 209 -8.99 -21.20 2.20
N THR A 210 -9.63 -22.35 2.01
CA THR A 210 -10.02 -23.27 3.08
C THR A 210 -9.65 -24.68 2.66
N GLY A 211 -8.62 -25.25 3.29
CA GLY A 211 -8.01 -26.49 2.86
C GLY A 211 -7.63 -26.46 1.37
N ARG A 212 -8.24 -27.35 0.58
CA ARG A 212 -7.98 -27.46 -0.87
C ARG A 212 -8.74 -26.45 -1.74
N PHE A 213 -9.69 -25.71 -1.19
CA PHE A 213 -10.51 -24.78 -1.96
C PHE A 213 -9.87 -23.40 -1.95
N VAL A 214 -9.54 -22.88 -3.13
CA VAL A 214 -8.96 -21.54 -3.33
C VAL A 214 -9.95 -20.71 -4.13
N THR A 215 -10.20 -19.47 -3.70
CA THR A 215 -11.08 -18.52 -4.39
C THR A 215 -10.33 -17.21 -4.59
N PHE A 216 -10.15 -16.81 -5.85
CA PHE A 216 -9.57 -15.52 -6.20
C PHE A 216 -10.64 -14.43 -6.15
N VAL A 217 -10.27 -13.27 -5.60
CA VAL A 217 -11.17 -12.13 -5.41
C VAL A 217 -10.46 -10.82 -5.71
N THR A 218 -11.21 -9.79 -6.08
CA THR A 218 -10.75 -8.41 -6.07
C THR A 218 -11.14 -7.75 -4.77
N LEU A 219 -10.23 -6.99 -4.16
CA LEU A 219 -10.52 -6.09 -3.05
C LEU A 219 -10.69 -4.67 -3.58
N TYR A 220 -11.76 -3.98 -3.22
CA TYR A 220 -12.02 -2.61 -3.69
C TYR A 220 -12.69 -1.77 -2.61
N GLU A 221 -12.51 -0.45 -2.68
CA GLU A 221 -13.21 0.50 -1.82
C GLU A 221 -14.63 0.74 -2.35
N SER A 222 -15.64 0.60 -1.50
CA SER A 222 -17.01 0.89 -1.88
C SER A 222 -17.29 2.38 -1.86
N GLU A 223 -18.10 2.86 -2.82
CA GLU A 223 -18.63 4.22 -2.79
C GLU A 223 -19.40 4.51 -1.48
N PRO A 224 -19.22 5.71 -0.88
CA PRO A 224 -19.92 6.08 0.34
C PRO A 224 -21.43 6.18 0.06
N VAL A 225 -22.24 5.46 0.83
CA VAL A 225 -23.70 5.44 0.67
C VAL A 225 -24.31 6.65 1.39
N ASN A 226 -24.93 7.56 0.64
CA ASN A 226 -25.80 8.60 1.21
C ASN A 226 -27.16 7.97 1.59
N ILE A 227 -27.32 7.58 2.85
CA ILE A 227 -28.59 7.04 3.36
C ILE A 227 -29.48 8.21 3.81
N GLY A 228 -30.11 8.91 2.86
CA GLY A 228 -31.17 9.88 3.11
C GLY A 228 -30.78 11.13 3.92
N SER A 229 -31.65 12.15 3.89
CA SER A 229 -31.41 13.54 4.30
C SER A 229 -31.19 13.81 5.80
N SER A 230 -30.86 12.81 6.64
CA SER A 230 -30.71 13.05 8.09
C SER A 230 -29.79 12.12 8.86
N LYS A 231 -28.98 11.25 8.23
CA LYS A 231 -28.04 10.39 8.99
C LYS A 231 -26.64 10.36 8.37
N LYS A 232 -25.65 10.34 9.27
CA LYS A 232 -24.20 10.37 9.04
C LYS A 232 -23.79 9.57 7.80
N ARG A 233 -22.96 10.17 6.93
CA ARG A 233 -22.23 9.45 5.87
C ARG A 233 -21.58 8.21 6.48
N THR A 234 -21.91 7.04 5.95
CA THR A 234 -21.18 5.81 6.29
C THR A 234 -19.83 5.85 5.59
N ARG A 235 -18.78 5.48 6.31
CA ARG A 235 -17.42 5.45 5.79
C ARG A 235 -17.35 4.42 4.66
N SER A 236 -16.58 4.68 3.62
CA SER A 236 -16.24 3.68 2.60
C SER A 236 -15.65 2.43 3.27
N GLU A 237 -16.13 1.26 2.86
CA GLU A 237 -15.67 -0.04 3.36
C GLU A 237 -14.96 -0.79 2.23
N VAL A 238 -14.03 -1.67 2.59
CA VAL A 238 -13.40 -2.56 1.61
C VAL A 238 -14.24 -3.80 1.43
N LYS A 239 -14.61 -4.08 0.17
CA LYS A 239 -15.38 -5.25 -0.22
C LYS A 239 -14.53 -6.21 -1.04
N SER A 240 -14.95 -7.47 -1.10
CA SER A 240 -14.38 -8.48 -1.96
C SER A 240 -15.42 -8.98 -2.96
N GLU A 241 -15.03 -9.13 -4.22
CA GLU A 241 -15.86 -9.74 -5.27
C GLU A 241 -15.12 -10.93 -5.89
N MET A 242 -15.82 -12.04 -6.12
CA MET A 242 -15.24 -13.24 -6.73
C MET A 242 -14.83 -12.94 -8.16
N ILE A 243 -13.60 -13.33 -8.49
CA ILE A 243 -13.12 -13.28 -9.86
C ILE A 243 -13.53 -14.59 -10.53
N CYS A 244 -14.44 -14.51 -11.51
CA CYS A 244 -14.83 -15.68 -12.31
C CYS A 244 -13.65 -16.21 -13.14
N GLU A 245 -12.71 -15.33 -13.52
CA GLU A 245 -11.59 -15.62 -14.43
C GLU A 245 -10.31 -14.90 -14.02
N PHE A 246 -9.30 -15.67 -13.63
CA PHE A 246 -8.03 -15.13 -13.16
C PHE A 246 -6.97 -15.25 -14.27
N ASN A 247 -6.83 -14.20 -15.07
CA ASN A 247 -5.79 -14.16 -16.09
C ASN A 247 -4.46 -13.67 -15.50
N LEU A 248 -3.56 -14.63 -15.23
CA LEU A 248 -2.18 -14.39 -14.79
C LEU A 248 -1.25 -13.88 -15.90
N GLU A 249 -1.68 -13.95 -17.17
CA GLU A 249 -0.88 -13.61 -18.35
C GLU A 249 -0.77 -12.10 -18.60
N SER A 250 -0.32 -11.38 -17.57
CA SER A 250 0.78 -10.40 -17.68
C SER A 250 0.51 -8.90 -17.70
N ARG A 251 -0.72 -8.38 -17.48
CA ARG A 251 -0.92 -6.92 -17.40
C ARG A 251 -1.61 -6.38 -16.16
N ILE A 252 -2.51 -7.13 -15.53
CA ILE A 252 -3.33 -6.60 -14.43
C ILE A 252 -2.47 -6.26 -13.22
N LEU A 253 -1.66 -7.22 -12.73
CA LEU A 253 -0.83 -7.01 -11.54
C LEU A 253 0.21 -5.87 -11.73
N PRO A 254 0.98 -5.80 -12.83
CA PRO A 254 1.84 -4.65 -13.11
C PRO A 254 1.07 -3.33 -13.19
N THR A 255 -0.12 -3.32 -13.80
CA THR A 255 -0.95 -2.11 -13.91
C THR A 255 -1.41 -1.61 -12.54
N ILE A 256 -1.89 -2.50 -11.68
CA ILE A 256 -2.23 -2.18 -10.29
C ILE A 256 -1.01 -1.58 -9.57
N VAL A 257 0.18 -2.18 -9.75
CA VAL A 257 1.41 -1.68 -9.14
C VAL A 257 1.75 -0.26 -9.60
N ILE A 258 1.55 0.06 -10.88
CA ILE A 258 1.81 1.39 -11.45
C ILE A 258 0.81 2.43 -10.92
N LEU A 259 -0.45 2.06 -10.71
CA LEU A 259 -1.49 2.96 -10.20
C LEU A 259 -1.35 3.26 -8.71
N CYS A 260 -0.76 2.33 -7.96
CA CYS A 260 -0.53 2.50 -6.54
C CYS A 260 0.47 3.63 -6.25
N PRO A 261 0.31 4.36 -5.13
CA PRO A 261 1.26 5.38 -4.73
C PRO A 261 2.61 4.76 -4.36
N ALA A 262 3.69 5.42 -4.75
CA ALA A 262 5.04 5.05 -4.30
C ALA A 262 5.13 5.11 -2.77
N ARG A 263 5.90 4.18 -2.19
CA ARG A 263 6.08 4.08 -0.73
C ARG A 263 7.55 3.98 -0.35
N ASP A 264 7.94 4.78 0.63
CA ASP A 264 9.30 4.76 1.18
C ASP A 264 9.53 3.48 2.01
N THR A 265 8.48 2.94 2.63
CA THR A 265 8.54 1.75 3.49
C THR A 265 7.66 0.62 2.94
N PRO A 266 8.14 -0.63 2.94
CA PRO A 266 7.33 -1.78 2.51
C PRO A 266 6.03 -1.95 3.31
N ASP A 267 5.02 -2.47 2.63
CA ASP A 267 3.90 -3.13 3.29
C ASP A 267 4.37 -4.35 4.10
N PHE A 268 3.79 -4.53 5.29
CA PHE A 268 3.97 -5.74 6.10
C PHE A 268 5.43 -6.05 6.47
N ILE A 269 6.18 -5.04 6.94
CA ILE A 269 7.59 -5.18 7.37
C ILE A 269 7.74 -5.34 8.88
N THR A 270 8.74 -6.13 9.28
CA THR A 270 9.24 -6.20 10.66
C THR A 270 10.59 -5.50 10.75
N LEU A 271 10.71 -4.54 11.66
CA LEU A 271 11.92 -3.74 11.91
C LEU A 271 12.50 -4.09 13.28
N LEU A 272 13.79 -4.38 13.36
CA LEU A 272 14.52 -4.50 14.63
C LEU A 272 15.28 -3.20 14.90
N ARG A 273 14.93 -2.52 16.01
CA ARG A 273 15.61 -1.30 16.45
C ARG A 273 16.89 -1.63 17.24
N PRO A 274 17.89 -0.72 17.28
CA PRO A 274 19.13 -0.93 18.04
C PRO A 274 18.92 -1.21 19.54
N ASN A 275 17.86 -0.65 20.13
CA ASN A 275 17.48 -0.90 21.53
C ASN A 275 16.81 -2.27 21.76
N GLY A 276 16.66 -3.09 20.71
CA GLY A 276 16.03 -4.41 20.76
C GLY A 276 14.51 -4.40 20.59
N THR A 277 13.88 -3.23 20.42
CA THR A 277 12.44 -3.16 20.11
C THR A 277 12.17 -3.68 18.70
N ILE A 278 11.20 -4.59 18.57
CA ILE A 278 10.71 -5.09 17.28
C ILE A 278 9.45 -4.32 16.91
N VAL A 279 9.40 -3.76 15.70
CA VAL A 279 8.22 -3.04 15.17
C VAL A 279 7.67 -3.81 13.98
N GLU A 280 6.48 -4.38 14.13
CA GLU A 280 5.74 -5.09 13.08
C GLU A 280 4.71 -4.12 12.48
N LEU A 281 4.93 -3.72 11.23
CA LEU A 281 4.03 -2.83 10.48
C LEU A 281 2.98 -3.65 9.73
N GLY A 282 1.85 -3.92 10.39
CA GLY A 282 0.72 -4.68 9.87
C GLY A 282 -0.40 -3.82 9.28
N TYR A 283 -1.66 -4.22 9.43
CA TYR A 283 -2.80 -3.31 9.30
C TYR A 283 -2.82 -2.29 10.44
N ASN A 284 -2.38 -2.72 11.62
CA ASN A 284 -2.03 -1.90 12.78
C ASN A 284 -0.51 -1.95 13.00
N VAL A 285 0.02 -1.07 13.85
CA VAL A 285 1.43 -1.13 14.25
C VAL A 285 1.53 -1.91 15.55
N LYS A 286 2.39 -2.93 15.61
CA LYS A 286 2.69 -3.64 16.86
C LYS A 286 4.15 -3.44 17.21
N LYS A 287 4.39 -3.02 18.45
CA LYS A 287 5.73 -2.88 19.01
C LYS A 287 5.93 -3.92 20.09
N ILE A 288 7.04 -4.65 20.04
CA ILE A 288 7.44 -5.62 21.04
C ILE A 288 8.69 -5.08 21.71
N PHE A 289 8.61 -4.85 23.01
CA PHE A 289 9.67 -4.25 23.83
C PHE A 289 10.42 -5.33 24.60
N ARG A 290 11.70 -5.08 24.83
CA ARG A 290 12.54 -5.96 25.66
C ARG A 290 12.18 -5.87 27.15
N GLU A 291 11.78 -4.68 27.60
CA GLU A 291 11.50 -4.40 29.01
C GLU A 291 10.03 -4.05 29.20
N GLU A 292 9.36 -4.73 30.14
CA GLU A 292 7.96 -4.47 30.51
C GLU A 292 7.75 -3.02 31.01
N ARG A 293 8.74 -2.41 31.66
CA ARG A 293 8.68 -1.00 32.11
C ARG A 293 8.45 -0.02 30.95
N SER A 294 8.92 -0.34 29.74
CA SER A 294 8.66 0.47 28.55
C SER A 294 7.17 0.50 28.20
N ILE A 295 6.44 -0.61 28.43
CA ILE A 295 4.99 -0.67 28.22
C ILE A 295 4.25 0.20 29.22
N ASP A 296 4.65 0.17 30.50
CA ASP A 296 3.98 0.98 31.53
C ASP A 296 4.13 2.48 31.28
N GLN A 297 5.35 2.93 30.92
CA GLN A 297 5.58 4.31 30.52
C GLN A 297 4.75 4.69 29.29
N LEU A 298 4.73 3.85 28.27
CA LEU A 298 3.95 4.08 27.04
C LEU A 298 2.44 4.19 27.36
N ARG A 299 1.93 3.30 28.23
CA ARG A 299 0.54 3.31 28.68
C ARG A 299 0.18 4.61 29.40
N GLU A 300 1.05 5.11 30.28
CA GLU A 300 0.82 6.40 30.96
C GLU A 300 0.74 7.56 29.96
N ILE A 301 1.64 7.60 28.96
CA ILE A 301 1.64 8.62 27.90
C ILE A 301 0.34 8.57 27.09
N TYR A 302 -0.04 7.41 26.55
CA TYR A 302 -1.26 7.29 25.73
C TYR A 302 -2.55 7.52 26.54
N THR A 303 -2.58 7.14 27.81
CA THR A 303 -3.70 7.47 28.71
C THR A 303 -3.84 8.98 28.86
N THR A 304 -2.72 9.68 29.05
CA THR A 304 -2.70 11.14 29.17
C THR A 304 -3.11 11.83 27.87
N LEU A 305 -2.63 11.36 26.71
CA LEU A 305 -3.05 11.84 25.39
C LEU A 305 -4.56 11.71 25.20
N TYR A 306 -5.12 10.53 25.53
CA TYR A 306 -6.53 10.23 25.39
C TYR A 306 -7.41 11.11 26.30
N GLN A 307 -7.08 11.18 27.60
CA GLN A 307 -7.86 11.95 28.58
C GLN A 307 -7.89 13.46 28.28
N ASN A 308 -6.86 13.98 27.63
CA ASN A 308 -6.75 15.40 27.27
C ASN A 308 -7.20 15.69 25.82
N ASN A 309 -7.75 14.70 25.11
CA ASN A 309 -8.20 14.83 23.72
C ASN A 309 -7.15 15.43 22.78
N VAL A 310 -5.88 15.03 22.97
CA VAL A 310 -4.78 15.50 22.11
C VAL A 310 -5.03 15.06 20.67
N ARG A 311 -4.99 16.01 19.74
CA ARG A 311 -5.26 15.75 18.32
C ARG A 311 -3.99 15.38 17.57
N PHE A 312 -4.18 14.75 16.42
CA PHE A 312 -3.13 14.40 15.47
C PHE A 312 -2.05 13.47 16.04
N THR A 313 -2.46 12.51 16.87
CA THR A 313 -1.62 11.38 17.32
C THR A 313 -2.19 10.06 16.84
N ASP A 314 -1.38 9.01 16.90
CA ASP A 314 -1.89 7.65 16.96
C ASP A 314 -2.50 7.35 18.35
N LYS A 315 -3.01 6.13 18.50
CA LYS A 315 -3.73 5.65 19.67
C LYS A 315 -3.24 4.26 20.05
N LEU A 316 -3.20 4.01 21.35
CA LEU A 316 -2.98 2.69 21.92
C LEU A 316 -4.30 1.92 21.98
N GLU A 317 -4.40 0.85 21.19
CA GLU A 317 -5.58 -0.02 21.14
C GLU A 317 -5.61 -0.95 22.36
N TYR A 318 -4.49 -1.66 22.60
CA TYR A 318 -4.27 -2.49 23.79
C TYR A 318 -2.78 -2.80 23.98
N THR A 319 -2.47 -3.37 25.14
CA THR A 319 -1.11 -3.83 25.50
C THR A 319 -1.14 -5.26 26.02
N THR A 320 -0.05 -5.98 25.85
CA THR A 320 0.30 -7.17 26.63
C THR A 320 1.48 -6.83 27.56
N SER A 321 2.08 -7.81 28.24
CA SER A 321 3.26 -7.58 29.10
C SER A 321 4.46 -7.00 28.33
N HIS A 322 4.63 -7.38 27.05
CA HIS A 322 5.79 -6.96 26.26
C HIS A 322 5.40 -6.33 24.91
N SER A 323 4.11 -6.17 24.60
CA SER A 323 3.70 -5.58 23.32
C SER A 323 2.68 -4.45 23.48
N ALA A 324 2.77 -3.48 22.57
CA ALA A 324 1.80 -2.41 22.38
C ALA A 324 1.24 -2.47 20.96
N HIS A 325 -0.06 -2.28 20.82
CA HIS A 325 -0.77 -2.28 19.54
C HIS A 325 -1.34 -0.88 19.29
N LEU A 326 -0.93 -0.27 18.19
CA LEU A 326 -1.15 1.14 17.86
C LEU A 326 -1.92 1.29 16.55
N GLU A 327 -2.81 2.28 16.50
CA GLU A 327 -3.56 2.67 15.30
C GLU A 327 -3.75 4.20 15.21
N PRO A 328 -3.88 4.78 14.01
CA PRO A 328 -3.76 4.17 12.69
C PRO A 328 -2.29 4.00 12.24
N ARG A 329 -2.01 3.08 11.31
CA ARG A 329 -0.65 2.86 10.78
C ARG A 329 -0.10 4.04 9.96
N GLY A 330 -0.97 4.86 9.36
CA GLY A 330 -0.58 5.98 8.50
C GLY A 330 0.32 5.57 7.32
N LEU A 331 0.66 6.54 6.48
CA LEU A 331 1.61 6.39 5.38
C LEU A 331 2.85 7.22 5.65
N GLN A 332 4.00 6.56 5.66
CA GLN A 332 5.30 7.21 5.72
C GLN A 332 5.58 7.91 4.39
N ARG A 333 5.33 9.22 4.35
CA ARG A 333 5.55 10.06 3.16
C ARG A 333 5.84 11.50 3.57
N LYS A 334 6.86 12.10 2.97
CA LYS A 334 7.10 13.55 3.11
C LYS A 334 6.07 14.36 2.30
N PRO A 335 5.78 15.62 2.69
CA PRO A 335 4.97 16.52 1.89
C PRO A 335 5.54 16.68 0.47
N GLY A 336 4.69 16.57 -0.55
CA GLY A 336 5.11 16.69 -1.95
C GLY A 336 5.11 18.13 -2.50
N ASN A 337 4.52 19.07 -1.77
CA ASN A 337 4.43 20.49 -2.16
C ASN A 337 4.24 21.38 -0.92
N LEU A 338 4.30 22.71 -1.14
CA LEU A 338 4.18 23.73 -0.10
C LEU A 338 2.86 23.64 0.70
N ASN A 339 1.74 23.42 0.01
CA ASN A 339 0.43 23.30 0.64
C ASN A 339 0.35 22.08 1.59
N GLU A 340 0.90 20.93 1.16
CA GLU A 340 1.01 19.76 2.03
C GLU A 340 1.97 19.98 3.19
N LEU A 341 3.07 20.73 2.99
CA LEU A 341 4.02 21.06 4.04
C LEU A 341 3.37 21.90 5.13
N LEU A 342 2.66 22.96 4.75
CA LEU A 342 1.93 23.81 5.68
C LEU A 342 0.83 23.03 6.42
N LYS A 343 0.09 22.14 5.74
CA LYS A 343 -0.86 21.22 6.39
C LYS A 343 -0.18 20.33 7.43
N ALA A 344 0.98 19.77 7.10
CA ALA A 344 1.75 18.95 8.05
C ALA A 344 2.17 19.79 9.26
N LEU A 345 2.71 20.99 9.04
CA LEU A 345 3.09 21.92 10.11
C LEU A 345 1.90 22.24 11.03
N ILE A 346 0.75 22.62 10.47
CA ILE A 346 -0.45 22.93 11.25
C ILE A 346 -0.90 21.72 12.09
N CYS A 347 -0.94 20.51 11.52
CA CYS A 347 -1.33 19.31 12.25
C CYS A 347 -0.37 19.02 13.42
N ILE A 348 0.94 19.06 13.16
CA ILE A 348 1.95 18.71 14.16
C ILE A 348 2.08 19.80 15.23
N LEU A 349 2.03 21.08 14.87
CA LEU A 349 2.04 22.18 15.84
C LEU A 349 0.78 22.19 16.70
N THR A 350 -0.37 21.81 16.12
CA THR A 350 -1.60 21.61 16.90
C THR A 350 -1.44 20.48 17.92
N CYS A 351 -0.87 19.33 17.51
CA CYS A 351 -0.54 18.23 18.42
C CYS A 351 0.36 18.71 19.57
N LEU A 352 1.46 19.39 19.24
CA LEU A 352 2.44 19.86 20.23
C LEU A 352 1.84 20.91 21.17
N LYS A 353 1.01 21.83 20.67
CA LYS A 353 0.26 22.80 21.48
C LYS A 353 -0.65 22.07 22.48
N ASP A 354 -1.43 21.10 22.02
CA ASP A 354 -2.34 20.34 22.87
C ASP A 354 -1.55 19.56 23.95
N MET A 355 -0.43 18.92 23.59
CA MET A 355 0.47 18.20 24.51
C MET A 355 1.13 19.09 25.57
N HIS A 356 1.61 20.26 25.17
CA HIS A 356 2.30 21.19 26.07
C HIS A 356 1.34 21.96 26.99
N SER A 357 0.06 22.05 26.63
CA SER A 357 -0.96 22.75 27.42
C SER A 357 -1.51 21.94 28.59
N ILE A 358 -1.11 20.67 28.74
CA ILE A 358 -1.54 19.79 29.83
C ILE A 358 -0.92 20.27 31.15
N LYS A 359 -1.72 20.97 31.96
CA LYS A 359 -1.27 21.76 33.11
C LYS A 359 -0.49 20.99 34.19
N SER A 360 -0.83 19.73 34.44
CA SER A 360 -0.22 18.93 35.52
C SER A 360 1.03 18.17 35.09
N LYS A 361 1.08 17.75 33.82
CA LYS A 361 2.13 16.90 33.25
C LYS A 361 2.19 17.12 31.72
N PRO A 362 2.83 18.20 31.24
CA PRO A 362 2.96 18.43 29.80
C PRO A 362 3.73 17.28 29.16
N ILE A 363 3.28 16.79 28.01
CA ILE A 363 3.98 15.69 27.33
C ILE A 363 5.06 16.28 26.41
N LEU A 364 6.29 15.78 26.54
CA LEU A 364 7.40 16.09 25.64
C LEU A 364 7.66 14.86 24.75
N HIS A 365 7.47 14.99 23.44
CA HIS A 365 7.68 13.88 22.49
C HIS A 365 9.15 13.42 22.39
N ARG A 366 10.07 14.39 22.39
CA ARG A 366 11.54 14.22 22.32
C ARG A 366 12.13 13.62 21.03
N ASP A 367 11.30 13.08 20.14
CA ASP A 367 11.75 12.57 18.83
C ASP A 367 10.87 13.06 17.67
N VAL A 368 10.65 14.38 17.56
CA VAL A 368 9.85 14.97 16.47
C VAL A 368 10.70 15.10 15.22
N ARG A 369 10.40 14.31 14.20
CA ARG A 369 11.12 14.27 12.92
C ARG A 369 10.27 13.60 11.84
N TRP A 370 10.63 13.76 10.57
CA TRP A 370 9.89 13.16 9.45
C TRP A 370 9.64 11.66 9.56
N PRO A 371 10.59 10.82 10.03
CA PRO A 371 10.32 9.40 10.26
C PRO A 371 9.19 9.09 11.25
N ASN A 372 8.83 10.05 12.10
CA ASN A 372 7.80 9.92 13.13
C ASN A 372 6.55 10.76 12.80
N ILE A 373 6.43 11.23 11.56
CA ILE A 373 5.26 11.94 11.04
C ILE A 373 4.72 11.15 9.86
N VAL A 374 3.46 10.71 9.97
CA VAL A 374 2.78 9.92 8.92
C VAL A 374 1.52 10.62 8.44
N GLN A 375 1.20 10.45 7.16
CA GLN A 375 -0.06 10.92 6.60
C GLN A 375 -1.15 9.89 6.88
N HIS A 376 -2.23 10.31 7.54
CA HIS A 376 -3.39 9.49 7.79
C HIS A 376 -4.33 9.51 6.57
N HIS A 377 -4.84 8.36 6.15
CA HIS A 377 -5.66 8.18 4.95
C HIS A 377 -7.15 8.55 5.13
N ASN A 378 -7.44 9.51 6.02
CA ASN A 378 -8.78 10.08 6.07
C ASN A 378 -9.04 11.04 4.91
N GLU A 379 -10.31 11.41 4.71
CA GLU A 379 -10.76 12.34 3.65
C GLU A 379 -9.99 13.67 3.61
N TYR A 380 -9.36 14.05 4.73
CA TYR A 380 -8.60 15.29 4.88
C TYR A 380 -7.07 15.12 4.73
N LYS A 381 -6.57 13.90 4.51
CA LYS A 381 -5.14 13.57 4.39
C LYS A 381 -4.27 14.21 5.49
N LYS A 382 -4.78 14.21 6.73
CA LYS A 382 -4.14 14.86 7.89
C LYS A 382 -2.82 14.18 8.23
N PHE A 383 -1.85 14.93 8.74
CA PHE A 383 -0.62 14.36 9.28
C PHE A 383 -0.78 14.10 10.77
N ILE A 384 -0.18 13.03 11.27
CA ILE A 384 -0.17 12.68 12.69
C ILE A 384 1.25 12.41 13.17
N LEU A 385 1.50 12.71 14.44
CA LEU A 385 2.72 12.39 15.16
C LEU A 385 2.60 10.98 15.75
N ILE A 386 3.63 10.17 15.57
CA ILE A 386 3.72 8.79 16.07
C ILE A 386 5.03 8.59 16.84
N ASP A 387 5.22 7.40 17.41
CA ASP A 387 6.47 6.97 18.05
C ASP A 387 6.80 7.67 19.38
N PHE A 388 5.84 7.56 20.32
CA PHE A 388 5.95 8.11 21.68
C PHE A 388 6.86 7.30 22.63
N ASP A 389 7.69 6.38 22.13
CA ASP A 389 8.53 5.48 22.96
C ASP A 389 9.53 6.27 23.83
N TYR A 390 10.00 7.41 23.32
CA TYR A 390 10.92 8.30 24.03
C TYR A 390 10.22 9.47 24.72
N ALA A 391 8.88 9.54 24.63
CA ALA A 391 8.12 10.62 25.21
C ALA A 391 8.17 10.57 26.73
N THR A 392 8.11 11.74 27.34
CA THR A 392 8.18 11.89 28.80
C THR A 392 7.17 12.90 29.27
N LEU A 393 6.64 12.67 30.46
CA LEU A 393 5.86 13.67 31.19
C LEU A 393 6.83 14.69 31.79
N GLY A 394 6.61 15.96 31.50
CA GLY A 394 7.30 17.07 32.15
C GLY A 394 6.94 17.09 33.63
N SER A 395 7.92 17.43 34.47
CA SER A 395 7.69 17.72 35.88
C SER A 395 7.43 19.21 36.08
N ASP A 396 6.52 19.57 36.99
CA ASP A 396 6.31 20.96 37.47
C ASP A 396 7.60 21.63 37.98
N LYS A 397 8.65 20.85 38.28
CA LYS A 397 9.99 21.35 38.57
C LYS A 397 10.65 21.84 37.27
N ARG A 398 10.54 23.15 37.03
CA ARG A 398 11.16 23.98 35.97
C ARG A 398 12.71 23.89 35.91
N GLY A 399 13.30 22.71 35.80
CA GLY A 399 14.76 22.58 35.90
C GLY A 399 15.40 21.32 35.35
N ILE A 400 14.68 20.22 35.10
CA ILE A 400 15.29 19.04 34.49
C ILE A 400 15.08 19.09 32.97
N VAL A 401 15.84 19.95 32.30
CA VAL A 401 16.07 19.80 30.86
C VAL A 401 16.90 18.52 30.71
N ARG A 402 16.23 17.37 30.53
CA ARG A 402 16.92 16.15 30.11
C ARG A 402 17.62 16.49 28.79
N LYS A 403 18.94 16.26 28.74
CA LYS A 403 19.78 16.57 27.57
C LYS A 403 19.10 16.05 26.29
N PRO A 404 19.26 16.74 25.14
CA PRO A 404 18.86 16.20 23.84
C PRO A 404 19.34 14.76 23.70
N LEU A 405 18.51 13.91 23.10
CA LEU A 405 18.88 12.53 22.84
C LEU A 405 20.09 12.56 21.90
N LYS A 406 21.27 12.17 22.41
CA LYS A 406 22.58 12.27 21.72
C LYS A 406 22.66 11.46 20.42
N GLU A 407 21.73 10.53 20.21
CA GLU A 407 21.75 9.53 19.14
C GLU A 407 21.03 9.99 17.85
N PHE A 408 20.46 11.19 17.82
CA PHE A 408 19.72 11.69 16.66
C PHE A 408 20.46 12.85 16.00
N SER A 409 20.88 12.62 14.75
CA SER A 409 21.72 13.55 13.97
C SER A 409 21.05 14.89 13.72
N GLU A 410 21.82 15.96 13.76
CA GLU A 410 21.44 17.34 13.36
C GLU A 410 21.13 17.46 11.85
N THR A 411 21.43 16.45 11.04
CA THR A 411 21.43 16.52 9.57
C THR A 411 20.10 16.19 8.88
N GLY A 412 18.97 16.30 9.59
CA GLY A 412 17.64 15.95 9.08
C GLY A 412 16.94 17.03 8.23
N HIS A 413 17.64 18.09 7.83
CA HIS A 413 17.05 19.21 7.11
C HIS A 413 16.63 18.80 5.69
N ALA A 414 15.41 19.19 5.29
CA ALA A 414 14.96 19.04 3.91
C ALA A 414 15.79 19.95 2.99
N PRO A 415 16.07 19.57 1.73
CA PRO A 415 16.84 20.41 0.81
C PRO A 415 16.16 21.79 0.64
N GLU A 416 16.92 22.88 0.82
CA GLU A 416 16.42 24.26 0.88
C GLU A 416 16.04 24.88 -0.48
N ILE A 417 15.92 24.07 -1.53
CA ILE A 417 15.71 24.60 -2.88
C ILE A 417 14.23 24.87 -3.11
N GLY A 418 13.85 26.14 -3.25
CA GLY A 418 12.49 26.57 -3.60
C GLY A 418 11.57 26.91 -2.42
N ILE A 419 12.10 27.05 -1.19
CA ILE A 419 11.31 27.41 -0.01
C ILE A 419 11.07 28.93 0.05
N PRO A 420 9.81 29.39 0.22
CA PRO A 420 9.48 30.81 0.44
C PRO A 420 10.27 31.42 1.61
N GLU A 421 10.67 32.69 1.49
CA GLU A 421 11.47 33.41 2.49
C GLU A 421 10.81 33.40 3.88
N LYS A 422 9.49 33.64 3.94
CA LYS A 422 8.70 33.58 5.19
C LYS A 422 8.85 32.24 5.92
N LEU A 423 8.95 31.12 5.19
CA LEU A 423 9.17 29.80 5.79
C LEU A 423 10.60 29.60 6.29
N ARG A 424 11.60 30.24 5.68
CA ARG A 424 12.98 30.21 6.17
C ARG A 424 13.11 31.01 7.46
N GLU A 425 12.48 32.19 7.51
CA GLU A 425 12.42 32.99 8.74
C GLU A 425 11.73 32.21 9.87
N PHE A 426 10.59 31.59 9.57
CA PHE A 426 9.87 30.72 10.49
C PHE A 426 10.76 29.58 11.04
N ALA A 427 11.47 28.88 10.15
CA ALA A 427 12.40 27.81 10.54
C ALA A 427 13.55 28.33 11.42
N SER A 428 14.10 29.50 11.10
CA SER A 428 15.17 30.15 11.87
C SER A 428 14.72 30.50 13.30
N LYS A 429 13.50 31.04 13.46
CA LYS A 429 12.91 31.31 14.79
C LYS A 429 12.78 30.04 15.64
N LEU A 430 12.32 28.94 15.04
CA LEU A 430 12.19 27.64 15.72
C LEU A 430 13.54 27.05 16.13
N CYS A 431 14.57 27.27 15.32
CA CYS A 431 15.91 26.72 15.52
C CYS A 431 16.85 27.62 16.32
N HIS A 432 16.36 28.74 16.89
CA HIS A 432 17.21 29.68 17.61
C HIS A 432 18.04 28.99 18.73
N ASP A 433 19.34 29.26 18.81
CA ASP A 433 20.25 28.64 19.79
C ASP A 433 19.77 28.76 21.25
N ASN A 434 19.32 29.94 21.65
CA ASN A 434 18.70 30.18 22.96
C ASN A 434 17.25 29.64 22.99
N PRO A 435 16.94 28.59 23.77
CA PRO A 435 15.59 28.03 23.84
C PRO A 435 14.51 29.01 24.32
N LYS A 436 14.87 30.03 25.11
CA LYS A 436 13.93 31.05 25.59
C LYS A 436 13.49 32.03 24.50
N LYS A 437 14.22 32.08 23.39
CA LYS A 437 13.89 32.93 22.23
C LYS A 437 13.09 32.18 21.16
N ARG A 438 12.93 30.86 21.30
CA ARG A 438 12.09 30.06 20.41
C ARG A 438 10.62 30.34 20.74
N PRO A 439 9.74 30.44 19.74
CA PRO A 439 8.31 30.61 19.97
C PRO A 439 7.72 29.39 20.69
N ALA A 440 6.62 29.58 21.43
CA ALA A 440 5.85 28.45 21.93
C ALA A 440 5.17 27.73 20.76
N ALA A 441 4.76 26.47 20.97
CA ALA A 441 4.03 25.72 19.95
C ALA A 441 2.71 26.41 19.54
N SER A 442 2.09 27.17 20.45
CA SER A 442 0.92 28.01 20.14
C SER A 442 1.25 29.12 19.15
N ASP A 443 2.30 29.89 19.42
CA ASP A 443 2.65 31.06 18.61
C ASP A 443 3.14 30.61 17.22
N ALA A 444 3.90 29.51 17.18
CA ALA A 444 4.32 28.88 15.94
C ALA A 444 3.14 28.33 15.12
N LEU A 445 2.10 27.80 15.77
CA LEU A 445 0.88 27.35 15.10
C LEU A 445 0.15 28.52 14.44
N ASP A 446 0.00 29.64 15.15
CA ASP A 446 -0.68 30.82 14.64
C ASP A 446 0.05 31.38 13.41
N GLU A 447 1.39 31.50 13.47
CA GLU A 447 2.20 31.91 12.31
C GLU A 447 2.09 30.91 11.13
N ALA A 448 2.00 29.61 11.40
CA ALA A 448 1.82 28.59 10.35
C ALA A 448 0.44 28.66 9.70
N ILE A 449 -0.62 28.99 10.46
CA ILE A 449 -1.96 29.21 9.93
C ILE A 449 -2.00 30.46 9.05
N GLU A 450 -1.31 31.54 9.42
CA GLU A 450 -1.22 32.75 8.59
C GLU A 450 -0.43 32.55 7.29
N MET A 451 0.42 31.52 7.20
CA MET A 451 1.13 31.16 5.98
C MET A 451 0.30 30.29 5.03
N PHE A 452 -0.75 29.63 5.53
CA PHE A 452 -1.61 28.70 4.80
C PHE A 452 -2.83 29.41 4.20
#